data_AF-A0A537A3Y4-F1
#
_entry.id   AF-A0A537A3Y4-F1
#
_cell.length_a   1.000
_cell.length_b   1.000
_cell.length_c   1.000
_cell.angle_alpha   90.00
_cell.angle_beta   90.00
_cell.angle_gamma   90.00
#
_symmetry.space_group_name_H-M   'P 1'
#
loop_
_entity.id
_entity.type
_entity.pdbx_description
1 polymer ?
#
loop_
_entity_poly.entity_id
_entity_poly.type
_entity_poly.pdbx_seq_one_letter_code
_entity_poly.pdbx_strand_id
1 'polypeptide(L)'
;DEVAQRIGTYWRPYHQQLAKALAEIKAKHGYALLWDAHSIFSVLPRFFEGKLPDLNLGTADGKSCAPGIGEALRKSVEGYSAVLNARFKGGYITRRYGDPANGIHAVQLELSEATYMEEDPPYKFREHLAKRLRPQLRTLLELLVSIGK
;
A
#
# COMPACT_ATOMS: atom_id res chain seq x y z
N ASP A 1 -30.81 -11.82 1.26
CA ASP A 1 -30.08 -10.92 2.17
C ASP A 1 -29.12 -10.08 1.35
N GLU A 2 -29.19 -8.77 1.49
CA GLU A 2 -28.39 -7.78 0.77
C GLU A 2 -26.88 -8.01 0.95
N VAL A 3 -26.44 -8.42 2.15
CA VAL A 3 -25.01 -8.66 2.44
C VAL A 3 -24.46 -9.80 1.58
N ALA A 4 -25.18 -10.92 1.50
CA ALA A 4 -24.77 -12.07 0.70
C ALA A 4 -24.65 -11.71 -0.79
N GLN A 5 -25.56 -10.87 -1.28
CA GLN A 5 -25.50 -10.36 -2.66
C GLN A 5 -24.25 -9.52 -2.90
N ARG A 6 -23.95 -8.53 -2.03
CA ARG A 6 -22.74 -7.70 -2.17
C ARG A 6 -21.45 -8.53 -2.09
N ILE A 7 -21.41 -9.55 -1.24
CA ILE A 7 -20.29 -10.49 -1.15
C ILE A 7 -20.11 -11.27 -2.46
N GLY A 8 -21.21 -11.79 -3.02
CA GLY A 8 -21.19 -12.56 -4.26
C GLY A 8 -20.81 -11.73 -5.49
N THR A 9 -21.32 -10.49 -5.57
CA THR A 9 -21.15 -9.63 -6.75
C THR A 9 -19.82 -8.88 -6.78
N TYR A 10 -19.32 -8.41 -5.63
CA TYR A 10 -18.16 -7.49 -5.60
C TYR A 10 -16.96 -8.09 -4.89
N TRP A 11 -17.15 -8.51 -3.64
CA TRP A 11 -16.04 -8.91 -2.77
C TRP A 11 -15.37 -10.18 -3.29
N ARG A 12 -16.15 -11.24 -3.55
CA ARG A 12 -15.60 -12.54 -3.96
C ARG A 12 -14.91 -12.47 -5.33
N PRO A 13 -15.48 -11.84 -6.37
CA PRO A 13 -14.79 -11.71 -7.67
C PRO A 13 -13.48 -10.93 -7.59
N TYR A 14 -13.43 -9.83 -6.82
CA TYR A 14 -12.19 -9.07 -6.61
C TYR A 14 -11.10 -9.94 -5.98
N HIS A 15 -11.44 -10.64 -4.89
CA HIS A 15 -10.47 -11.48 -4.17
C HIS A 15 -10.03 -12.71 -4.94
N GLN A 16 -10.90 -13.28 -5.77
CA GLN A 16 -10.55 -14.37 -6.70
C GLN A 16 -9.57 -13.90 -7.77
N GLN A 17 -9.82 -12.73 -8.38
CA GLN A 17 -8.95 -12.19 -9.42
C GLN A 17 -7.58 -11.80 -8.85
N LEU A 18 -7.53 -11.20 -7.65
CA LEU A 18 -6.27 -10.89 -6.98
C LEU A 18 -5.46 -12.15 -6.66
N ALA A 19 -6.10 -13.19 -6.12
CA ALA A 19 -5.43 -14.47 -5.83
C ALA A 19 -4.86 -15.11 -7.12
N LYS A 20 -5.64 -15.09 -8.20
CA LYS A 20 -5.23 -15.62 -9.50
C LYS A 20 -4.02 -14.86 -10.05
N ALA A 21 -4.05 -13.53 -10.04
CA ALA A 21 -2.94 -12.71 -10.55
C ALA A 21 -1.64 -12.97 -9.77
N LEU A 22 -1.70 -13.09 -8.44
CA LEU A 22 -0.53 -13.43 -7.62
C LEU A 22 0.01 -14.82 -7.95
N ALA A 23 -0.87 -15.81 -8.13
CA ALA A 23 -0.47 -17.16 -8.51
C ALA A 23 0.21 -17.20 -9.90
N GLU A 24 -0.33 -16.47 -10.87
CA GLU A 24 0.24 -16.37 -12.23
C GLU A 24 1.62 -15.69 -12.23
N ILE A 25 1.77 -14.58 -11.51
CA ILE A 25 3.05 -13.88 -11.36
C ILE A 25 4.07 -14.80 -10.69
N LYS A 26 3.69 -15.45 -9.58
CA LYS A 26 4.56 -16.38 -8.87
C LYS A 26 4.97 -17.57 -9.73
N ALA A 27 4.03 -18.17 -10.48
CA ALA A 27 4.34 -19.28 -11.38
C ALA A 27 5.36 -18.88 -12.46
N LYS A 28 5.31 -17.63 -12.93
CA LYS A 28 6.22 -17.11 -13.96
C LYS A 28 7.60 -16.72 -13.40
N HIS A 29 7.66 -16.18 -12.18
CA HIS A 29 8.86 -15.53 -11.66
C HIS A 29 9.48 -16.22 -10.43
N GLY A 30 8.81 -17.22 -9.85
CA GLY A 30 9.18 -17.87 -8.58
C GLY A 30 8.65 -17.14 -7.34
N TYR A 31 8.29 -15.86 -7.48
CA TYR A 31 7.76 -14.99 -6.42
C TYR A 31 6.71 -14.01 -6.96
N ALA A 32 5.92 -13.40 -6.08
CA ALA A 32 4.98 -12.34 -6.43
C ALA A 32 5.06 -11.17 -5.44
N LEU A 33 4.97 -9.95 -5.98
CA LEU A 33 4.98 -8.71 -5.22
C LEU A 33 3.61 -8.04 -5.31
N LEU A 34 3.01 -7.77 -4.16
CA LEU A 34 1.74 -7.08 -4.01
C LEU A 34 1.97 -5.70 -3.40
N TRP A 35 1.67 -4.65 -4.16
CA TRP A 35 1.60 -3.28 -3.69
C TRP A 35 0.15 -2.89 -3.45
N ASP A 36 -0.23 -2.79 -2.18
CA ASP A 36 -1.58 -2.47 -1.72
C ASP A 36 -1.67 -0.95 -1.50
N ALA A 37 -2.11 -0.21 -2.54
CA ALA A 37 -2.08 1.25 -2.57
C ALA A 37 -3.40 1.88 -2.08
N HIS A 38 -3.29 2.82 -1.16
CA HIS A 38 -4.39 3.57 -0.54
C HIS A 38 -4.04 5.06 -0.43
N SER A 39 -5.07 5.88 -0.25
CA SER A 39 -4.91 7.28 0.13
C SER A 39 -5.89 7.69 1.22
N ILE A 40 -5.50 8.69 2.00
CA ILE A 40 -6.28 9.20 3.12
C ILE A 40 -6.05 10.70 3.33
N PHE A 41 -7.08 11.40 3.83
CA PHE A 41 -6.92 12.76 4.33
C PHE A 41 -5.84 12.83 5.42
N SER A 42 -5.01 13.86 5.32
CA SER A 42 -3.84 14.08 6.18
C SER A 42 -4.22 14.42 7.61
N VAL A 43 -5.39 15.03 7.82
CA VAL A 43 -5.91 15.39 9.14
C VAL A 43 -7.30 14.78 9.32
N LEU A 44 -7.42 13.86 10.27
CA LEU A 44 -8.65 13.15 10.59
C LEU A 44 -8.87 13.12 12.11
N PRO A 45 -9.34 14.23 12.72
CA PRO A 45 -9.41 14.38 14.18
C PRO A 45 -10.27 13.32 14.88
N ARG A 46 -11.22 12.73 14.14
CA ARG A 46 -12.05 11.62 14.65
C ARG A 46 -11.25 10.35 14.94
N PHE A 47 -10.15 10.14 14.24
CA PHE A 47 -9.37 8.90 14.29
C PHE A 47 -7.95 9.12 14.81
N PHE A 48 -7.34 10.28 14.54
CA PHE A 48 -5.94 10.55 14.81
C PHE A 48 -5.73 11.98 15.30
N GLU A 49 -4.76 12.16 16.19
CA GLU A 49 -4.27 13.47 16.59
C GLU A 49 -3.27 14.01 15.55
N GLY A 50 -3.41 15.28 15.20
CA GLY A 50 -2.49 15.98 14.31
C GLY A 50 -2.56 15.55 12.85
N LYS A 51 -1.49 15.87 12.12
CA LYS A 51 -1.32 15.51 10.71
C LYS A 51 -0.60 14.17 10.59
N LEU A 52 -1.15 13.26 9.79
CA LEU A 52 -0.51 11.99 9.44
C LEU A 52 0.77 12.23 8.63
N PRO A 53 1.78 11.36 8.75
CA PRO A 53 2.91 11.33 7.83
C PRO A 53 2.45 11.16 6.38
N ASP A 54 3.27 11.66 5.44
CA ASP A 54 2.91 11.68 4.02
C ASP A 54 2.83 10.27 3.42
N LEU A 55 3.79 9.39 3.76
CA LEU A 55 3.84 8.00 3.31
C LEU A 55 3.83 7.05 4.51
N ASN A 56 2.73 6.32 4.70
CA ASN A 56 2.61 5.35 5.80
C ASN A 56 2.69 3.93 5.22
N LEU A 57 3.81 3.26 5.43
CA LEU A 57 4.05 1.91 4.94
C LEU A 57 3.57 0.86 5.96
N GLY A 58 2.97 -0.22 5.46
CA GLY A 58 2.45 -1.33 6.27
C GLY A 58 2.90 -2.69 5.77
N THR A 59 3.38 -3.55 6.66
CA THR A 59 3.92 -4.90 6.34
C THR A 59 3.38 -5.98 7.28
N ALA A 60 2.19 -5.76 7.83
CA ALA A 60 1.55 -6.55 8.88
C ALA A 60 2.47 -6.78 10.09
N ASP A 61 3.16 -5.73 10.56
CA ASP A 61 4.22 -5.82 11.58
C ASP A 61 5.36 -6.80 11.18
N GLY A 62 5.77 -6.76 9.90
CA GLY A 62 6.84 -7.59 9.36
C GLY A 62 6.43 -9.01 8.95
N LYS A 63 5.13 -9.33 8.93
CA LYS A 63 4.61 -10.67 8.61
C LYS A 63 4.20 -10.88 7.17
N SER A 64 4.00 -9.80 6.40
CA SER A 64 3.46 -9.91 5.02
C SER A 64 4.53 -9.87 3.92
N CYS A 65 5.79 -9.58 4.25
CA CYS A 65 6.90 -9.51 3.30
C CYS A 65 8.18 -10.05 3.94
N ALA A 66 9.23 -10.27 3.15
CA ALA A 66 10.52 -10.69 3.70
C ALA A 66 11.10 -9.63 4.66
N PRO A 67 11.87 -10.05 5.69
CA PRO A 67 12.54 -9.13 6.61
C PRO A 67 13.38 -8.08 5.87
N GLY A 68 13.36 -6.84 6.36
CA GLY A 68 14.14 -5.73 5.80
C GLY A 68 13.46 -4.95 4.68
N ILE A 69 12.53 -5.55 3.91
CA ILE A 69 11.83 -4.86 2.80
C ILE A 69 11.15 -3.57 3.29
N GLY A 70 10.35 -3.65 4.35
CA GLY A 70 9.63 -2.48 4.87
C GLY A 70 10.55 -1.35 5.32
N GLU A 71 11.65 -1.66 6.00
CA GLU A 71 12.62 -0.66 6.44
C GLU A 71 13.41 -0.05 5.28
N ALA A 72 13.78 -0.86 4.27
CA ALA A 72 14.45 -0.37 3.07
C ALA A 72 13.56 0.64 2.32
N LEU A 73 12.28 0.33 2.16
CA LEU A 73 11.30 1.23 1.55
C LEU A 73 11.12 2.51 2.37
N ARG A 74 10.98 2.41 3.70
CA ARG A 74 10.84 3.60 4.56
C ARG A 74 12.07 4.51 4.47
N LYS A 75 13.27 3.92 4.46
CA LYS A 75 14.54 4.66 4.40
C LYS A 75 14.81 5.30 3.04
N SER A 76 14.22 4.81 1.95
CA SER A 76 14.38 5.40 0.62
C SER A 76 13.42 6.56 0.34
N VAL A 77 12.60 6.96 1.33
CA VAL A 77 11.77 8.15 1.22
C VAL A 77 12.58 9.40 1.49
N GLU A 78 12.62 10.30 0.52
CA GLU A 78 13.29 11.59 0.60
C GLU A 78 12.29 12.72 0.31
N GLY A 79 12.42 13.85 1.01
CA GLY A 79 11.56 15.03 0.80
C GLY A 79 10.10 14.89 1.28
N TYR A 80 9.75 13.74 1.88
CA TYR A 80 8.44 13.46 2.47
C TYR A 80 8.61 12.82 3.85
N SER A 81 7.63 13.00 4.73
CA SER A 81 7.59 12.26 5.99
C SER A 81 7.14 10.82 5.76
N ALA A 82 7.80 9.86 6.41
CA ALA A 82 7.48 8.44 6.25
C ALA A 82 7.61 7.66 7.55
N VAL A 83 6.68 6.71 7.73
CA VAL A 83 6.66 5.79 8.87
C VAL A 83 6.36 4.36 8.41
N LEU A 84 6.80 3.37 9.19
CA LEU A 84 6.55 1.95 8.93
C LEU A 84 5.77 1.35 10.10
N ASN A 85 4.71 0.61 9.81
CA ASN A 85 3.90 -0.13 10.78
C ASN A 85 3.41 0.71 11.98
N ALA A 86 3.17 2.00 11.76
CA ALA A 86 2.60 2.89 12.77
C ALA A 86 1.08 2.65 12.89
N ARG A 87 0.25 3.62 12.52
CA ARG A 87 -1.21 3.46 12.50
C ARG A 87 -1.65 2.51 11.39
N PHE A 88 -1.03 2.61 10.22
CA PHE A 88 -1.33 1.79 9.05
C PHE A 88 -0.34 0.63 8.96
N LYS A 89 -0.74 -0.52 9.52
CA LYS A 89 0.13 -1.70 9.61
C LYS A 89 -0.01 -2.65 8.44
N GLY A 90 -0.95 -2.46 7.53
CA GLY A 90 -1.37 -3.50 6.59
C GLY A 90 -2.72 -4.08 6.97
N GLY A 91 -3.70 -3.93 6.07
CA GLY A 91 -5.09 -4.37 6.25
C GLY A 91 -5.32 -5.84 5.87
N TYR A 92 -6.57 -6.15 5.52
CA TYR A 92 -7.00 -7.50 5.15
C TYR A 92 -6.20 -8.06 3.97
N ILE A 93 -6.04 -7.28 2.89
CA ILE A 93 -5.34 -7.70 1.66
C ILE A 93 -3.90 -8.08 1.99
N THR A 94 -3.15 -7.16 2.60
CA THR A 94 -1.75 -7.40 2.98
C THR A 94 -1.58 -8.64 3.88
N ARG A 95 -2.47 -8.84 4.85
CA ARG A 95 -2.42 -10.01 5.77
C ARG A 95 -2.86 -11.32 5.14
N ARG A 96 -3.82 -11.27 4.21
CA ARG A 96 -4.41 -12.46 3.58
C ARG A 96 -3.52 -13.02 2.48
N TYR A 97 -2.83 -12.15 1.76
CA TYR A 97 -2.08 -12.50 0.56
C TYR A 97 -0.56 -12.43 0.75
N GLY A 98 -0.06 -11.70 1.75
CA GLY A 98 1.34 -11.79 2.13
C GLY A 98 1.65 -13.18 2.70
N ASP A 99 2.52 -13.90 2.04
CA ASP A 99 3.01 -15.23 2.42
C ASP A 99 4.50 -15.34 2.06
N PRO A 100 5.38 -14.64 2.80
CA PRO A 100 6.78 -14.54 2.46
C PRO A 100 7.50 -15.90 2.49
N ALA A 101 7.02 -16.84 3.31
CA ALA A 101 7.55 -18.21 3.35
C ALA A 101 7.35 -18.96 2.02
N ASN A 102 6.32 -18.57 1.25
CA ASN A 102 6.02 -19.11 -0.07
C ASN A 102 6.28 -18.09 -1.20
N GLY A 103 7.12 -17.08 -0.98
CA GLY A 103 7.53 -16.13 -2.01
C GLY A 103 6.44 -15.17 -2.48
N ILE A 104 5.44 -14.87 -1.64
CA ILE A 104 4.48 -13.79 -1.91
C ILE A 104 4.70 -12.68 -0.90
N HIS A 105 5.12 -11.50 -1.36
CA HIS A 105 5.41 -10.36 -0.49
C HIS A 105 4.39 -9.25 -0.73
N ALA A 106 3.71 -8.82 0.33
CA ALA A 106 2.73 -7.75 0.28
C ALA A 106 3.14 -6.56 1.15
N VAL A 107 3.06 -5.36 0.58
CA VAL A 107 3.33 -4.09 1.26
C VAL A 107 2.17 -3.14 0.99
N GLN A 108 1.65 -2.52 2.05
CA GLN A 108 0.68 -1.44 1.97
C GLN A 108 1.38 -0.08 1.92
N LEU A 109 0.89 0.82 1.08
CA LEU A 109 1.14 2.26 1.21
C LEU A 109 -0.19 2.97 1.45
N GLU A 110 -0.29 3.67 2.58
CA GLU A 110 -1.33 4.66 2.82
C GLU A 110 -0.72 6.07 2.61
N LEU A 111 -1.13 6.71 1.51
CA LEU A 111 -0.60 7.99 1.05
C LEU A 111 -1.49 9.16 1.51
N SER A 112 -0.89 10.16 2.13
CA SER A 112 -1.61 11.39 2.46
C SER A 112 -2.04 12.13 1.19
N GLU A 113 -3.33 12.46 1.09
CA GLU A 113 -3.90 13.15 -0.08
C GLU A 113 -3.34 14.56 -0.26
N ALA A 114 -2.94 15.24 0.82
CA ALA A 114 -2.21 16.51 0.80
C ALA A 114 -0.94 16.49 -0.08
N THR A 115 -0.41 15.32 -0.42
CA THR A 115 0.76 15.18 -1.31
C THR A 115 0.42 15.32 -2.79
N TYR A 116 -0.86 15.28 -3.18
CA TYR A 116 -1.25 15.32 -4.59
C TYR A 116 -2.61 15.98 -4.89
N MET A 117 -3.43 16.33 -3.90
CA MET A 117 -4.74 16.96 -4.10
C MET A 117 -5.14 17.89 -2.93
N GLU A 118 -6.20 18.68 -3.13
CA GLU A 118 -6.91 19.37 -2.05
C GLU A 118 -7.73 18.37 -1.23
N GLU A 119 -7.70 18.50 0.09
CA GLU A 119 -8.44 17.63 1.03
C GLU A 119 -9.79 18.22 1.45
N ASP A 120 -10.10 19.42 0.95
CA ASP A 120 -11.39 20.09 1.09
C ASP A 120 -12.13 20.10 -0.26
N PRO A 121 -13.48 20.14 -0.26
CA PRO A 121 -14.25 20.30 -1.48
C PRO A 121 -13.78 21.52 -2.31
N PRO A 122 -13.63 21.38 -3.64
CA PRO A 122 -14.11 20.27 -4.46
C PRO A 122 -13.05 19.19 -4.74
N TYR A 123 -12.08 19.00 -3.85
CA TYR A 123 -11.06 17.95 -3.91
C TYR A 123 -10.21 17.99 -5.18
N LYS A 124 -9.74 19.19 -5.55
CA LYS A 124 -9.03 19.37 -6.82
C LYS A 124 -7.68 18.65 -6.79
N PHE A 125 -7.42 17.87 -7.83
CA PHE A 125 -6.10 17.31 -8.07
C PHE A 125 -5.07 18.43 -8.27
N ARG A 126 -3.94 18.33 -7.57
CA ARG A 126 -2.83 19.28 -7.61
C ARG A 126 -1.67 18.69 -8.41
N GLU A 127 -1.73 18.85 -9.73
CA GLU A 127 -0.74 18.26 -10.64
C GLU A 127 0.71 18.63 -10.30
N HIS A 128 0.98 19.85 -9.81
CA HIS A 128 2.33 20.24 -9.41
C HIS A 128 2.85 19.46 -8.19
N LEU A 129 1.99 19.10 -7.23
CA LEU A 129 2.36 18.27 -6.08
C LEU A 129 2.57 16.81 -6.53
N ALA A 130 1.63 16.29 -7.32
CA ALA A 130 1.71 14.94 -7.88
C ALA A 130 2.97 14.74 -8.73
N LYS A 131 3.37 15.73 -9.54
CA LYS A 131 4.62 15.71 -10.31
C LYS A 131 5.86 15.54 -9.45
N ARG A 132 5.89 16.14 -8.24
CA ARG A 132 6.99 15.97 -7.28
C ARG A 132 6.94 14.61 -6.56
N LEU A 133 5.73 14.07 -6.35
CA LEU A 133 5.53 12.79 -5.68
C LEU A 133 5.84 11.58 -6.58
N ARG A 134 5.52 11.65 -7.87
CA ARG A 134 5.70 10.54 -8.83
C ARG A 134 7.12 9.93 -8.82
N PRO A 135 8.21 10.72 -8.81
CA PRO A 135 9.57 10.17 -8.67
C PRO A 135 9.75 9.34 -7.40
N GLN A 136 9.24 9.81 -6.25
CA GLN A 136 9.35 9.06 -4.99
C GLN A 136 8.56 7.74 -5.05
N LEU A 137 7.35 7.72 -5.61
CA LEU A 137 6.57 6.50 -5.77
C LEU A 137 7.25 5.51 -6.71
N ARG A 138 7.86 6.01 -7.79
CA ARG A 138 8.68 5.21 -8.71
C ARG A 138 9.85 4.57 -7.97
N THR A 139 10.62 5.34 -7.19
CA THR A 139 11.75 4.82 -6.39
C THR A 139 11.31 3.69 -5.47
N LEU A 140 10.16 3.80 -4.81
CA LEU A 140 9.64 2.75 -3.93
C LEU A 140 9.31 1.46 -4.69
N LEU A 141 8.62 1.58 -5.83
CA LEU A 141 8.24 0.43 -6.65
C LEU A 141 9.46 -0.25 -7.29
N GLU A 142 10.40 0.53 -7.81
CA GLU A 142 11.65 0.02 -8.39
C GLU A 142 12.51 -0.67 -7.31
N LEU A 143 12.59 -0.08 -6.11
CA LEU A 143 13.27 -0.71 -4.98
C LEU A 143 12.60 -2.02 -4.58
N LEU A 144 11.26 -2.06 -4.45
CA LEU A 144 10.53 -3.28 -4.11
C LEU A 144 10.77 -4.40 -5.14
N VAL A 145 10.78 -4.06 -6.44
CA VAL A 145 11.09 -5.02 -7.51
C VAL A 145 12.54 -5.52 -7.42
N SER A 146 13.47 -4.66 -6.97
CA SER A 146 14.88 -5.02 -6.81
C SER A 146 15.11 -5.98 -5.63
N ILE A 147 14.51 -5.70 -4.48
CA ILE A 147 14.80 -6.41 -3.21
C ILE A 147 13.76 -7.46 -2.81
N GLY A 148 12.63 -7.52 -3.49
CA GLY A 148 11.54 -8.44 -3.16
C GLY A 148 11.63 -9.81 -3.84
N LYS A 149 12.79 -10.17 -4.38
CA LYS A 149 13.07 -11.45 -5.04
C LYS A 149 13.33 -12.56 -4.03
#